data_AF-A0A7J2UT03-F1
#
_entry.id   AF-A0A7J2UT03-F1
#
_cell.length_a   1.000
_cell.length_b   1.000
_cell.length_c   1.000
_cell.angle_alpha   90.00
_cell.angle_beta   90.00
_cell.angle_gamma   90.00
#
_symmetry.space_group_name_H-M   'P 1'
#
loop_
_entity.id
_entity.type
_entity.pdbx_description
1 polymer ?
#
loop_
_entity_poly.entity_id
_entity_poly.type
_entity_poly.pdbx_seq_one_letter_code
_entity_poly.pdbx_strand_id
1 'polypeptide(L)'
;MVKRIIRIVMMVLGGVALGVVMAFLLGWVVMLLWNWLMPAIFGLPTIGFWKAWGLVILAHILFKAGRHGPNDDGHFHPHPPWKEKFKEKMKRHFGEKPPATEGTDAQ
;
A
#
# COMPACT_ATOMS: atom_id res chain seq x y z
N MET A 1 -14.72 16.07 -5.48
CA MET A 1 -13.90 15.71 -4.28
C MET A 1 -14.54 14.59 -3.46
N VAL A 2 -15.84 14.69 -3.12
CA VAL A 2 -16.56 13.70 -2.28
C VAL A 2 -16.50 12.25 -2.78
N LYS A 3 -16.66 12.00 -4.09
CA LYS A 3 -16.56 10.63 -4.69
C LYS A 3 -15.20 9.95 -4.46
N ARG A 4 -14.12 10.72 -4.29
CA ARG A 4 -12.76 10.20 -4.05
C ARG A 4 -12.60 9.75 -2.59
N ILE A 5 -13.16 10.53 -1.67
CA ILE A 5 -13.18 10.22 -0.23
C ILE A 5 -14.03 8.97 0.02
N ILE A 6 -15.22 8.87 -0.58
CA ILE A 6 -16.10 7.68 -0.44
C ILE A 6 -15.38 6.40 -0.88
N ARG A 7 -14.64 6.46 -1.99
CA ARG A 7 -13.88 5.30 -2.52
C ARG A 7 -12.75 4.88 -1.57
N ILE A 8 -12.03 5.85 -1.00
CA ILE A 8 -10.96 5.60 -0.02
C ILE A 8 -11.54 5.02 1.26
N VAL A 9 -12.62 5.60 1.78
CA VAL A 9 -13.32 5.10 2.98
C VAL A 9 -13.83 3.68 2.76
N MET A 10 -14.40 3.36 1.60
CA MET A 10 -14.79 1.97 1.27
C MET A 10 -13.60 1.00 1.23
N MET A 11 -12.48 1.38 0.61
CA MET A 11 -11.30 0.51 0.55
C MET A 11 -10.68 0.30 1.94
N VAL A 12 -10.63 1.35 2.77
CA VAL A 12 -10.16 1.28 4.16
C VAL A 12 -11.10 0.44 5.00
N LEU A 13 -12.42 0.63 4.92
CA LEU A 13 -13.40 -0.20 5.62
C LEU A 13 -13.25 -1.68 5.24
N GLY A 14 -13.08 -1.99 3.96
CA GLY A 14 -12.86 -3.36 3.50
C GLY A 14 -11.57 -3.98 4.04
N GLY A 15 -10.47 -3.23 4.01
CA GLY A 15 -9.19 -3.68 4.55
C GLY A 15 -9.21 -3.86 6.08
N VAL A 16 -9.86 -2.94 6.80
CA VAL A 16 -10.04 -3.01 8.26
C VAL A 16 -10.93 -4.18 8.62
N ALA A 17 -12.03 -4.43 7.90
CA ALA A 17 -12.90 -5.56 8.14
C ALA A 17 -12.13 -6.90 8.03
N LEU A 18 -11.32 -7.06 6.99
CA LEU A 18 -10.48 -8.25 6.82
C LEU A 18 -9.47 -8.40 7.96
N GLY A 19 -8.81 -7.31 8.35
CA GLY A 19 -7.86 -7.29 9.47
C GLY A 19 -8.51 -7.65 10.81
N VAL A 20 -9.72 -7.14 11.06
CA VAL A 20 -10.49 -7.43 12.28
C VAL A 20 -10.93 -8.89 12.32
N VAL A 21 -11.40 -9.46 11.20
CA VAL A 21 -11.77 -10.88 11.11
C VAL A 21 -10.57 -11.77 11.44
N MET A 22 -9.40 -11.47 10.86
CA MET A 22 -8.19 -12.24 11.11
C MET A 22 -7.70 -12.11 12.56
N ALA A 23 -7.80 -10.91 13.15
CA ALA A 23 -7.50 -10.68 14.56
C ALA A 23 -8.48 -11.40 15.50
N PHE A 24 -9.77 -11.45 15.15
CA PHE A 24 -10.78 -12.19 15.90
C PHE A 24 -10.54 -13.70 15.88
N LEU A 25 -10.19 -14.26 14.71
CA LEU A 25 -9.80 -15.66 14.56
C LEU A 25 -8.60 -16.00 15.45
N LEU A 26 -7.55 -15.19 15.41
CA LEU A 26 -6.38 -15.36 16.27
C LEU A 26 -6.73 -15.22 17.75
N GLY A 27 -7.53 -14.21 18.13
CA GLY A 27 -7.99 -14.02 19.50
C GLY A 27 -8.85 -15.18 20.01
N TRP A 28 -9.70 -15.76 19.17
CA TRP A 28 -10.52 -16.93 19.48
C TRP A 28 -9.66 -18.17 19.74
N VAL A 29 -8.69 -18.45 18.86
CA VAL A 29 -7.75 -19.56 19.01
C VAL A 29 -6.92 -19.39 20.29
N VAL A 30 -6.44 -18.18 20.57
CA VAL A 30 -5.69 -17.86 21.80
C VAL A 30 -6.56 -18.08 23.04
N MET A 31 -7.82 -17.64 23.04
CA MET A 31 -8.74 -17.86 24.18
C MET A 31 -8.98 -19.36 24.44
N LEU A 32 -9.23 -20.14 23.38
CA LEU A 32 -9.56 -21.56 23.47
C LEU A 32 -8.34 -22.37 23.91
N LEU A 33 -7.18 -22.09 23.33
CA LEU A 33 -5.91 -22.71 23.69
C LEU A 33 -5.50 -22.34 25.12
N TRP A 34 -5.62 -21.06 25.50
CA TRP A 34 -5.24 -20.62 26.85
C TRP A 34 -6.11 -21.26 27.92
N ASN A 35 -7.44 -21.26 27.74
CA ASN A 35 -8.37 -21.86 28.71
C ASN A 35 -8.16 -23.37 28.88
N TRP A 36 -7.64 -24.06 27.86
CA TRP A 36 -7.34 -25.49 27.93
C TRP A 36 -5.95 -25.78 28.52
N LEU A 37 -4.95 -24.94 28.23
CA LEU A 37 -3.55 -25.26 28.55
C LEU A 37 -3.10 -24.69 29.90
N MET A 38 -3.33 -23.40 30.13
CA MET A 38 -2.77 -22.70 31.30
C MET A 38 -3.43 -23.08 32.63
N PRO A 39 -4.76 -23.21 32.72
CA PRO A 39 -5.41 -23.71 33.94
C PRO A 39 -5.02 -25.16 34.23
N ALA A 40 -4.90 -26.00 33.20
CA ALA A 40 -4.61 -27.42 33.36
C ALA A 40 -3.14 -27.70 33.74
N ILE A 41 -2.18 -26.94 33.21
CA ILE A 41 -0.75 -27.18 33.46
C ILE A 41 -0.23 -26.39 34.67
N PHE A 42 -0.70 -25.15 34.86
CA PHE A 42 -0.14 -24.24 35.87
C PHE A 42 -1.11 -23.91 37.01
N GLY A 43 -2.36 -24.40 36.99
CA GLY A 43 -3.35 -24.12 38.03
C GLY A 43 -3.73 -22.62 38.13
N LEU A 44 -3.43 -21.83 37.10
CA LEU A 44 -3.67 -20.40 37.08
C LEU A 44 -5.16 -20.10 36.79
N PRO A 45 -5.71 -18.99 37.33
CA PRO A 45 -7.08 -18.58 37.08
C PRO A 45 -7.30 -18.30 35.59
N THR A 46 -8.50 -18.66 35.09
CA THR A 46 -8.89 -18.44 33.69
C THR A 46 -8.71 -16.98 33.30
N ILE A 47 -8.28 -16.76 32.05
CA ILE A 47 -8.17 -15.42 31.50
C ILE A 47 -9.60 -14.95 31.17
N GLY A 48 -10.07 -13.96 31.93
CA GLY A 48 -11.30 -13.24 31.59
C GLY A 48 -11.15 -12.49 30.27
N PHE A 49 -12.29 -12.22 29.60
CA PHE A 49 -12.36 -11.62 28.27
C PHE A 49 -11.44 -10.38 28.10
N TRP A 50 -11.43 -9.49 29.10
CA TRP A 50 -10.56 -8.29 29.13
C TRP A 50 -9.05 -8.58 29.13
N LYS A 51 -8.61 -9.64 29.80
CA LYS A 51 -7.20 -10.03 29.83
C LYS A 51 -6.75 -10.65 28.50
N ALA A 52 -7.63 -11.39 27.83
CA ALA A 52 -7.36 -11.94 26.50
C ALA A 52 -7.17 -10.81 25.48
N TRP A 53 -8.03 -9.78 25.54
CA TRP A 53 -7.87 -8.58 24.72
C TRP A 53 -6.56 -7.85 24.98
N GLY A 54 -6.14 -7.71 26.25
CA GLY A 54 -4.83 -7.15 26.60
C GLY A 54 -3.66 -7.92 26.00
N LEU A 55 -3.70 -9.26 26.04
CA LEU A 55 -2.66 -10.13 25.47
C LEU A 55 -2.60 -10.04 23.94
N VAL A 56 -3.77 -10.02 23.28
CA VAL A 56 -3.88 -9.84 21.83
C VAL A 56 -3.32 -8.48 21.42
N ILE A 57 -3.67 -7.41 22.13
CA ILE A 57 -3.14 -6.06 21.87
C ILE A 57 -1.62 -6.01 22.07
N LEU A 58 -1.11 -6.63 23.15
CA LEU A 58 0.32 -6.67 23.44
C LEU A 58 1.08 -7.44 22.34
N ALA A 59 0.60 -8.62 21.95
CA ALA A 59 1.15 -9.38 20.84
C ALA A 59 1.07 -8.58 19.54
N HIS A 60 -0.05 -7.92 19.28
CA HIS A 60 -0.20 -7.09 18.10
C HIS A 60 0.81 -5.95 18.11
N ILE A 61 1.00 -5.23 19.21
CA ILE A 61 2.00 -4.17 19.32
C ILE A 61 3.42 -4.74 19.15
N LEU A 62 3.74 -5.88 19.76
CA LEU A 62 5.07 -6.49 19.68
C LEU A 62 5.41 -6.96 18.26
N PHE A 63 4.50 -7.72 17.63
CA PHE A 63 4.71 -8.25 16.28
C PHE A 63 4.48 -7.20 15.18
N LYS A 64 3.66 -6.18 15.42
CA LYS A 64 3.48 -5.02 14.50
C LYS A 64 4.63 -4.04 14.61
N ALA A 65 5.21 -3.83 15.79
CA ALA A 65 6.43 -3.03 15.96
C ALA A 65 7.65 -3.70 15.29
N GLY A 66 7.65 -5.02 15.14
CA GLY A 66 8.69 -5.77 14.43
C GLY A 66 8.61 -5.73 12.89
N ARG A 67 7.53 -5.21 12.29
CA ARG A 67 7.40 -5.04 10.83
C ARG A 67 7.65 -3.57 10.45
N HIS A 68 8.85 -3.09 10.74
CA HIS A 68 9.40 -1.87 10.16
C HIS A 68 10.32 -2.27 9.00
N GLY A 69 9.71 -2.59 7.86
CA GLY A 69 10.41 -2.64 6.57
C GLY A 69 9.79 -1.58 5.68
N PRO A 70 10.44 -0.41 5.47
CA PRO A 70 10.03 0.50 4.42
C PRO A 70 10.34 -0.18 3.07
N ASN A 71 9.32 -0.76 2.45
CA ASN A 71 9.36 -1.19 1.05
C ASN A 71 8.41 -0.30 0.23
N ASP A 72 8.60 1.00 0.38
CA ASP A 72 8.34 2.06 -0.60
C ASP A 72 9.75 2.69 -0.76
N ASP A 73 10.45 2.76 -1.89
CA ASP A 73 10.03 3.09 -3.24
C ASP A 73 11.02 2.45 -4.26
N GLY A 74 10.65 1.32 -4.83
CA GLY A 74 11.45 0.61 -5.84
C GLY A 74 10.97 0.82 -7.27
N HIS A 75 10.48 2.01 -7.63
CA HIS A 75 10.12 2.33 -9.01
C HIS A 75 11.05 3.41 -9.59
N PHE A 76 12.30 3.01 -9.80
CA PHE A 76 13.09 3.57 -10.89
C PHE A 76 12.32 3.29 -12.19
N HIS A 77 11.68 4.31 -12.76
CA HIS A 77 11.23 4.25 -14.14
C HIS A 77 12.44 4.53 -15.04
N PRO A 78 13.09 3.52 -15.66
CA PRO A 78 14.05 3.78 -16.72
C PRO A 78 13.32 4.54 -17.83
N HIS A 79 13.86 5.70 -18.19
CA HIS A 79 13.36 6.52 -19.28
C HIS A 79 13.34 5.65 -20.56
N PRO A 80 12.17 5.38 -21.19
CA PRO A 80 12.14 4.46 -22.33
C PRO A 80 12.89 5.08 -23.52
N PRO A 81 13.81 4.34 -24.17
CA PRO A 81 14.75 4.85 -25.19
C PRO A 81 14.07 5.43 -26.45
N TRP A 82 12.77 5.21 -26.60
CA TRP A 82 11.97 5.77 -27.67
C TRP A 82 11.76 7.28 -27.55
N LYS A 83 11.79 7.85 -26.33
CA LYS A 83 11.57 9.29 -26.11
C LYS A 83 12.72 10.13 -26.68
N GLU A 84 13.94 9.60 -26.67
CA GLU A 84 15.09 10.28 -27.29
C GLU A 84 14.95 10.32 -28.81
N LYS A 85 14.60 9.18 -29.43
CA LYS A 85 14.33 9.10 -30.87
C LYS A 85 13.18 10.01 -31.30
N PHE A 86 12.13 10.12 -30.49
CA PHE A 86 10.99 10.99 -30.76
C PHE A 86 11.38 12.48 -30.65
N LYS A 87 12.11 12.86 -29.60
CA LYS A 87 12.58 14.23 -29.40
C LYS A 87 13.52 14.68 -30.51
N GLU A 88 14.39 13.78 -30.98
CA GLU A 88 15.29 14.02 -32.11
C GLU A 88 14.53 14.18 -33.43
N LYS A 89 13.53 13.33 -33.69
CA LYS A 89 12.66 13.43 -34.88
C LYS A 89 11.84 14.72 -34.89
N MET A 90 11.33 15.14 -33.75
CA MET A 90 10.55 16.36 -33.60
C MET A 90 11.42 17.61 -33.72
N LYS A 91 12.66 17.58 -33.22
CA LYS A 91 13.62 18.68 -33.42
C LYS A 91 13.97 18.89 -34.90
N ARG A 92 14.12 17.82 -35.68
CA ARG A 92 14.30 17.94 -37.14
C ARG A 92 13.09 18.58 -37.82
N HIS A 93 11.88 18.16 -37.46
CA HIS A 93 10.66 18.65 -38.12
C HIS A 93 10.24 20.07 -37.72
N PHE A 94 10.56 20.51 -36.50
CA PHE A 94 10.15 21.83 -35.98
C PHE A 94 11.30 22.83 -35.88
N GLY A 95 12.56 22.37 -35.91
CA GLY A 95 13.77 23.20 -35.80
C GLY A 95 14.32 23.70 -37.13
N GLU A 96 13.83 23.19 -38.26
CA GLU A 96 14.16 23.70 -39.58
C GLU A 96 13.08 24.70 -40.03
N LYS A 97 13.20 25.93 -39.55
CA LYS A 97 12.95 27.09 -40.43
C LYS A 97 14.32 27.53 -40.92
N PRO A 98 14.50 27.71 -42.23
CA PRO A 98 14.53 29.09 -42.69
C PRO A 98 13.86 29.23 -44.09
N PRO A 99 13.99 30.36 -44.81
CA PRO A 99 12.96 31.39 -44.95
C PRO A 99 12.64 31.69 -46.44
N ALA A 100 11.83 32.73 -46.68
CA ALA A 100 11.48 33.35 -47.97
C ALA A 100 10.49 32.52 -48.84
N THR A 101 9.27 32.93 -49.19
CA THR A 101 8.81 34.24 -49.70
C THR A 101 9.90 34.96 -50.49
N GLU A 102 10.19 34.48 -51.70
CA GLU A 102 10.65 35.30 -52.82
C GLU A 102 10.56 34.46 -54.11
N GLY A 103 9.38 34.52 -54.72
CA GLY A 103 9.16 34.16 -56.12
C GLY A 103 8.47 35.34 -56.79
N THR A 104 9.05 36.53 -56.63
CA THR A 104 8.75 37.73 -57.43
C THR A 104 9.61 37.67 -58.68
N ASP A 105 9.36 36.66 -59.51
CA ASP A 105 9.92 36.56 -60.85
C ASP A 105 8.72 36.42 -61.79
N ALA A 106 7.96 37.52 -61.87
CA ALA A 106 6.95 37.72 -62.89
C ALA A 106 7.62 37.70 -64.26
N GLN A 107 6.94 37.05 -65.20
CA GLN A 107 7.10 37.28 -66.64
C GLN A 107 6.88 38.76 -66.99
#